data_AF-A0A7C6FAF8-F1
#
_entry.id   AF-A0A7C6FAF8-F1
#
_cell.length_a   1.000
_cell.length_b   1.000
_cell.length_c   1.000
_cell.angle_alpha   90.00
_cell.angle_beta   90.00
_cell.angle_gamma   90.00
#
_symmetry.space_group_name_H-M   'P 1'
#
loop_
_entity.id
_entity.type
_entity.pdbx_description
1 polymer ?
#
loop_
_entity_poly.entity_id
_entity_poly.type
_entity_poly.pdbx_seq_one_letter_code
_entity_poly.pdbx_strand_id
1 'polypeptide(L)'
;MRVSRDGCAAVLDRDGEMLLMAERPGVSIGDEIGALVDGGFQKFLQTPSGKRKPALAAELKALHRFQEDLREALGMVSLYNESLGTVSTFYVYDRLTDRDAGVPKRAWQS
;
A
#
# COMPACT_ATOMS: atom_id res chain seq x y z
N MET A 1 3.22 5.18 11.42
CA MET A 1 4.23 4.19 11.84
C MET A 1 4.74 3.41 10.64
N ARG A 2 6.06 3.34 10.41
CA ARG A 2 6.63 2.48 9.36
C ARG A 2 6.91 1.08 9.90
N VAL A 3 6.48 0.06 9.17
CA VAL A 3 6.81 -1.35 9.41
C VAL A 3 7.57 -1.90 8.22
N SER A 4 8.53 -2.79 8.47
CA SER A 4 9.35 -3.37 7.41
C SER A 4 9.77 -4.79 7.75
N ARG A 5 9.78 -5.66 6.74
CA ARG A 5 10.21 -7.05 6.85
C ARG A 5 10.65 -7.55 5.48
N ASP A 6 11.73 -8.33 5.43
CA ASP A 6 12.20 -9.03 4.21
C ASP A 6 12.32 -8.11 2.97
N GLY A 7 12.85 -6.90 3.18
CA GLY A 7 12.99 -5.89 2.12
C GLY A 7 11.68 -5.21 1.69
N CYS A 8 10.55 -5.55 2.30
CA CYS A 8 9.25 -4.90 2.10
C CYS A 8 8.96 -3.92 3.23
N ALA A 9 8.13 -2.91 2.95
CA ALA A 9 7.73 -1.92 3.92
C ALA A 9 6.31 -1.40 3.66
N ALA A 10 5.66 -0.95 4.73
CA ALA A 10 4.38 -0.27 4.68
C ALA A 10 4.36 0.86 5.72
N VAL A 11 3.53 1.87 5.46
CA VAL A 11 3.19 2.90 6.44
C VAL A 11 1.80 2.58 6.97
N LEU A 12 1.72 2.41 8.29
CA LEU A 12 0.48 2.26 9.02
C LEU A 12 0.12 3.59 9.66
N ASP A 13 -1.15 3.97 9.60
CA ASP A 13 -1.70 5.07 10.38
C ASP A 13 -2.46 4.53 11.59
N ARG A 14 -2.63 5.36 12.61
CA ARG A 14 -3.45 5.05 13.77
C ARG A 14 -4.71 5.90 13.74
N ASP A 15 -5.85 5.25 13.57
CA ASP A 15 -7.17 5.86 13.67
C ASP A 15 -7.82 5.39 14.98
N GLY A 16 -7.66 6.20 16.03
CA GLY A 16 -8.05 5.82 17.39
C GLY A 16 -7.25 4.63 17.92
N GLU A 17 -7.94 3.54 18.27
CA GLU A 17 -7.32 2.28 18.71
C GLU A 17 -6.96 1.34 17.55
N MET A 18 -7.37 1.67 16.31
CA MET A 18 -7.18 0.82 15.14
C MET A 18 -5.94 1.24 14.33
N LEU A 19 -5.16 0.25 13.88
CA LEU A 19 -4.10 0.47 12.89
C LEU A 19 -4.66 0.24 11.49
N LEU A 20 -4.51 1.23 10.63
CA LEU A 20 -4.93 1.18 9.22
C LEU A 20 -3.70 1.26 8.32
N MET A 21 -3.76 0.67 7.12
CA MET A 21 -2.73 0.91 6.12
C MET A 21 -2.91 2.31 5.54
N ALA A 22 -1.93 3.19 5.76
CA ALA A 22 -1.94 4.55 5.21
C ALA A 22 -1.70 4.54 3.69
N GLU A 23 -0.84 3.63 3.25
CA GLU A 23 -0.43 3.47 1.85
C GLU A 23 -0.32 1.99 1.49
N ARG A 24 -0.35 1.69 0.18
CA ARG A 24 -0.12 0.32 -0.29
C ARG A 24 1.28 -0.15 0.10
N PRO A 25 1.43 -1.35 0.70
CA PRO A 25 2.72 -1.96 0.94
C PRO A 25 3.56 -2.06 -0.34
N GLY A 26 4.87 -1.91 -0.20
CA GLY A 26 5.81 -1.96 -1.32
C GLY A 26 7.17 -2.51 -0.92
N VAL A 27 8.13 -2.44 -1.85
CA VAL A 27 9.50 -2.91 -1.63
C VAL A 27 10.38 -1.71 -1.28
N SER A 28 11.25 -1.84 -0.28
CA SER A 28 12.17 -0.78 0.11
C SER A 28 13.21 -0.55 -0.99
N ILE A 29 13.34 0.70 -1.45
CA ILE A 29 14.32 1.12 -2.45
C ILE A 29 15.04 2.36 -1.89
N GLY A 30 16.22 2.16 -1.33
CA GLY A 30 16.87 3.18 -0.51
C GLY A 30 15.99 3.52 0.69
N ASP A 31 15.73 4.81 0.92
CA ASP A 31 14.89 5.31 2.02
C ASP A 31 13.38 5.27 1.70
N GLU A 32 13.02 5.00 0.45
CA GLU A 32 11.66 5.07 -0.05
C GLU A 32 10.98 3.69 -0.14
N ILE A 33 9.66 3.70 -0.25
CA ILE A 33 8.85 2.50 -0.52
C ILE A 33 8.46 2.54 -2.00
N GLY A 34 8.93 1.57 -2.75
CA GLY A 34 8.61 1.37 -4.16
C GLY A 34 7.28 0.65 -4.32
N ALA A 35 6.30 1.32 -4.92
CA ALA A 35 5.02 0.72 -5.28
C ALA A 35 5.15 -0.18 -6.50
N LEU A 36 4.37 -1.27 -6.52
CA LEU A 36 4.30 -2.17 -7.67
C LEU A 36 3.44 -1.55 -8.78
N VAL A 37 4.06 -1.26 -9.93
CA VAL A 37 3.40 -0.71 -11.12
C VAL A 37 3.50 -1.67 -12.30
N ASP A 38 2.46 -1.71 -13.14
CA ASP A 38 2.38 -2.59 -14.29
C ASP A 38 2.83 -1.85 -15.57
N GLY A 39 3.78 -2.43 -16.30
CA GLY A 39 4.27 -1.92 -17.59
C GLY A 39 3.75 -2.69 -18.80
N GLY A 40 2.67 -3.46 -18.65
CA GLY A 40 2.06 -4.30 -19.68
C GLY A 40 2.67 -5.71 -19.73
N PHE A 41 3.98 -5.82 -19.99
CA PHE A 41 4.69 -7.11 -20.09
C PHE A 41 5.57 -7.42 -18.88
N GLN A 42 5.86 -6.42 -18.05
CA GLN A 42 6.77 -6.51 -16.92
C GLN A 42 6.24 -5.65 -15.78
N LYS A 43 6.35 -6.15 -14.55
CA LYS A 43 6.07 -5.35 -13.36
C LYS A 43 7.32 -4.59 -12.92
N PHE A 44 7.12 -3.40 -12.38
CA PHE A 44 8.18 -2.54 -11.90
C PHE A 44 7.91 -2.09 -10.48
N LEU A 45 8.97 -1.78 -9.76
CA LEU A 45 8.89 -1.08 -8.49
C LEU A 45 9.29 0.37 -8.74
N GLN A 46 8.41 1.30 -8.38
CA GLN A 46 8.61 2.73 -8.59
C GLN A 46 8.48 3.49 -7.27
N THR A 47 9.50 4.26 -6.92
CA THR A 47 9.48 5.14 -5.74
C THR A 47 8.77 6.46 -6.03
N PRO A 48 8.28 7.18 -5.01
CA PRO A 48 7.74 8.54 -5.16
C PRO A 48 8.71 9.51 -5.84
N SER A 49 10.02 9.39 -5.58
CA SER A 49 11.06 10.18 -6.27
C SER A 49 11.26 9.84 -7.75
N GLY A 50 10.57 8.82 -8.27
CA GLY A 50 10.61 8.42 -9.67
C GLY A 50 11.68 7.38 -10.01
N LYS A 51 12.45 6.87 -9.02
CA LYS A 51 13.36 5.74 -9.27
C LYS A 51 12.54 4.51 -9.62
N ARG A 52 12.97 3.78 -10.66
CA ARG A 52 12.24 2.61 -11.17
C ARG A 52 13.20 1.47 -11.45
N LYS A 53 12.80 0.26 -11.06
CA LYS A 53 13.50 -0.98 -11.41
C LYS A 53 12.50 -2.09 -11.79
N PRO A 54 12.87 -3.06 -12.63
CA PRO A 54 12.04 -4.23 -12.85
C PRO A 54 11.84 -5.00 -11.54
N ALA A 55 10.62 -5.45 -11.27
CA ALA A 55 10.31 -6.26 -10.11
C ALA A 55 10.77 -7.70 -10.35
N LEU A 56 11.62 -8.22 -9.47
CA LEU A 56 12.08 -9.60 -9.52
C LEU A 56 11.02 -10.54 -8.93
N ALA A 57 10.98 -11.78 -9.39
CA ALA A 57 10.03 -12.78 -8.88
C ALA A 57 10.16 -13.02 -7.36
N ALA A 58 11.38 -12.95 -6.82
CA ALA A 58 11.61 -13.06 -5.37
C ALA A 58 10.98 -11.89 -4.59
N GLU A 59 11.07 -10.67 -5.12
CA GLU A 59 10.48 -9.47 -4.52
C GLU A 59 8.95 -9.50 -4.56
N LEU A 60 8.38 -9.99 -5.66
CA LEU A 60 6.92 -10.19 -5.76
C LEU A 60 6.41 -11.18 -4.72
N LYS A 61 7.14 -12.29 -4.53
CA LYS A 61 6.80 -13.30 -3.50
C LYS A 61 6.96 -12.76 -2.09
N ALA A 62 8.03 -12.00 -1.83
CA ALA A 62 8.26 -11.37 -0.54
C ALA A 62 7.16 -10.33 -0.23
N LEU A 63 6.82 -9.48 -1.20
CA LEU A 63 5.76 -8.49 -1.06
C LEU A 63 4.40 -9.15 -0.80
N HIS A 64 4.08 -10.23 -1.51
CA HIS A 64 2.85 -10.98 -1.29
C HIS A 64 2.76 -11.52 0.14
N ARG A 65 3.79 -12.24 0.60
CA ARG A 65 3.84 -12.78 1.97
C ARG A 65 3.74 -11.68 3.02
N PHE A 66 4.46 -10.57 2.80
CA PHE A 66 4.39 -9.43 3.69
C PHE A 66 2.99 -8.83 3.78
N GLN A 67 2.26 -8.74 2.65
CA GLN A 67 0.88 -8.30 2.64
C GLN A 67 -0.05 -9.27 3.38
N GLU A 68 0.18 -10.58 3.26
CA GLU A 68 -0.57 -11.59 4.02
C GLU A 68 -0.32 -11.49 5.52
N ASP A 69 0.95 -11.40 5.93
CA ASP A 69 1.34 -11.21 7.33
C ASP A 69 0.76 -9.92 7.91
N LEU A 70 0.81 -8.81 7.16
CA LEU A 70 0.22 -7.55 7.59
C LEU A 70 -1.30 -7.66 7.73
N ARG A 71 -1.96 -8.39 6.81
CA ARG A 71 -3.39 -8.62 6.88
C ARG A 71 -3.75 -9.43 8.13
N GLU A 72 -2.99 -10.48 8.44
CA GLU A 72 -3.15 -11.28 9.65
C GLU A 72 -2.90 -10.45 10.92
N ALA A 73 -1.79 -9.70 10.96
CA ALA A 73 -1.40 -8.89 12.12
C ALA A 73 -2.35 -7.71 12.39
N LEU A 74 -2.96 -7.14 11.34
CA LEU A 74 -4.00 -6.10 11.47
C LEU A 74 -5.39 -6.69 11.73
N GLY A 75 -5.52 -8.01 11.88
CA GLY A 75 -6.81 -8.66 12.17
C GLY A 75 -7.80 -8.66 11.00
N MET A 76 -7.32 -8.47 9.77
CA MET A 76 -8.16 -8.51 8.56
C MET A 76 -8.49 -9.97 8.17
N VAL A 77 -9.59 -10.48 8.77
CA VAL A 77 -10.36 -11.74 8.48
C VAL A 77 -9.76 -13.01 9.12
N SER A 78 -10.44 -13.80 9.97
CA SER A 78 -11.87 -14.09 10.12
C SER A 78 -12.25 -14.27 11.59
N LEU A 79 -13.17 -13.45 12.11
CA LEU A 79 -13.68 -13.60 13.47
C LEU A 79 -14.75 -14.70 13.51
N TYR A 80 -14.36 -15.93 13.84
CA TYR A 80 -15.34 -16.96 14.23
C TYR A 80 -15.89 -16.73 15.65
N ASN A 81 -15.22 -15.91 16.48
CA ASN A 81 -15.49 -15.82 17.92
C ASN A 81 -15.82 -14.44 18.49
N GLU A 82 -15.87 -13.36 17.70
CA GLU A 82 -16.33 -12.05 18.24
C GLU A 82 -17.85 -11.93 18.12
N SER A 83 -18.51 -12.75 18.95
CA SER A 83 -19.90 -12.55 19.32
C SER A 83 -20.08 -11.16 19.94
N LEU A 84 -21.12 -10.46 19.48
CA LEU A 84 -21.78 -9.33 20.11
C LEU A 84 -20.95 -8.05 20.32
N GLY A 85 -21.09 -7.10 19.39
CA GLY A 85 -20.81 -5.69 19.69
C GLY A 85 -20.61 -4.79 18.48
N THR A 86 -21.68 -4.57 17.69
CA THR A 86 -21.82 -3.40 16.79
C THR A 86 -20.74 -3.18 15.71
N VAL A 87 -20.92 -3.93 14.62
CA VAL A 87 -20.94 -3.50 13.21
C VAL A 87 -20.01 -2.34 12.79
N SER A 88 -19.06 -2.72 11.92
CA SER A 88 -18.46 -1.94 10.82
C SER A 88 -17.24 -1.07 11.15
N THR A 89 -16.05 -1.63 10.89
CA THR A 89 -14.80 -0.83 10.83
C THR A 89 -13.90 -1.19 9.65
N PHE A 90 -14.46 -1.55 8.49
CA PHE A 90 -13.65 -1.62 7.27
C PHE A 90 -14.28 -0.81 6.15
N TYR A 91 -14.14 0.51 6.28
CA TYR A 91 -14.20 1.42 5.15
C TYR A 91 -12.80 1.47 4.52
N VAL A 92 -12.54 0.54 3.59
CA VAL A 92 -11.35 0.62 2.74
C VAL A 92 -11.59 1.74 1.74
N TYR A 93 -11.09 2.94 2.06
CA TYR A 93 -10.93 4.00 1.09
C TYR A 93 -9.44 4.20 0.82
N ASP A 94 -9.01 3.68 -0.32
CA ASP A 94 -7.80 4.10 -1.01
C ASP A 94 -8.03 5.53 -1.53
N ARG A 95 -7.98 6.52 -0.64
CA ARG A 95 -7.79 7.90 -1.09
C ARG A 95 -6.32 8.04 -1.40
N LEU A 96 -6.00 7.91 -2.68
CA LEU A 96 -4.77 8.43 -3.31
C LEU A 96 -4.61 9.91 -2.90
N THR A 97 -3.99 10.16 -1.75
CA THR A 97 -3.59 11.49 -1.30
C THR A 97 -2.21 11.75 -1.88
N ASP A 98 -2.15 11.98 -3.19
CA ASP A 98 -1.34 13.02 -3.84
C ASP A 98 -1.55 12.95 -5.37
N ARG A 99 -2.67 13.49 -5.83
CA ARG A 99 -2.78 14.00 -7.20
C ARG A 99 -3.22 15.45 -7.14
N ASP A 100 -2.40 16.29 -6.52
CA ASP A 100 -2.58 17.74 -6.55
C ASP A 100 -1.27 18.50 -6.86
N ALA A 101 -0.43 17.92 -7.72
CA ALA A 101 0.62 18.64 -8.43
C ALA A 101 0.41 18.54 -9.95
N GLY A 102 -0.67 19.15 -10.45
CA GLY A 102 -0.83 19.38 -11.88
C GLY A 102 -2.27 19.57 -12.31
N VAL A 103 -2.77 20.81 -12.25
CA VAL A 103 -3.99 21.20 -12.96
C VAL A 103 -3.80 20.90 -14.46
N PRO A 104 -4.58 20.01 -15.09
CA PRO A 104 -4.55 19.88 -16.54
C PRO A 104 -5.18 21.13 -17.15
N LYS A 105 -4.42 21.86 -18.00
CA LYS A 105 -4.97 22.90 -18.88
C LYS A 105 -6.08 22.26 -19.74
N ARG A 106 -7.31 22.76 -19.62
CA ARG A 106 -8.43 22.35 -20.47
C ARG A 106 -8.29 23.01 -21.84
N ALA A 107 -8.32 22.21 -22.91
CA ALA A 107 -7.99 22.63 -24.28
C ALA A 107 -9.18 23.21 -25.08
N TRP A 108 -10.15 23.89 -24.45
CA TRP A 108 -11.28 24.50 -25.20
C TRP A 108 -11.78 25.83 -24.64
N GLN A 109 -10.90 26.65 -24.05
CA GLN A 109 -11.15 28.09 -24.06
C GLN A 109 -10.72 28.65 -25.43
N SER A 110 -11.72 28.78 -26.32
CA SER A 110 -11.76 29.80 -27.37
C SER A 110 -12.92 30.74 -27.04
#